data_AF-A0A420P4N4-F1
#
_entry.id   AF-A0A420P4N4-F1
#
_cell.length_a   1.000
_cell.length_b   1.000
_cell.length_c   1.000
_cell.angle_alpha   90.00
_cell.angle_beta   90.00
_cell.angle_gamma   90.00
#
_symmetry.space_group_name_H-M   'P 1'
#
loop_
_entity.id
_entity.type
_entity.pdbx_description
1 polymer ?
#
loop_
_entity_poly.entity_id
_entity_poly.type
_entity_poly.pdbx_seq_one_letter_code
_entity_poly.pdbx_strand_id
1 'polypeptide(L)'
;LTTTQSTRFCFNTPDSALDGKTFEPCWLFDNGSAAWNCTFNSVFSTSLIATAAGKPEIHWNNATDTVFDSRYMLPNREDNIWFSLGGGGGSALMNQVFTITKGKRRHTFSQSTFKATMLTTVGTPFAREEVTDLVQRTWSANETERKNPLAGRIVDSMMNAQDRKVSYQFGANTADNGNKSALQSNWGLYTAESNGTTMYSLISITTTNITLIRSETLSDAPKPFEKCERSNFQNEAFGGKVTRTDCAGSRPARGKPGFFGQVDTAAVMVAYGLGNGRSNVSAQSLNNDVLTWIRNNSESLESLLVARAYTVSIDPSLVQITVDKLTVAMSRLQVVLSCLALLLAIVLWLGLMIFADAHWASSLMSNLINTTSEPRKTKPGYILRTPDVTLQSGGQKKKFLAVDGKMVTLYNPTSIPMQQPTASPAPYMGDAKNYMEAGA
;
A
#
# COMPACT_ATOMS: atom_id res chain seq x y z
N LEU A 1 -28.39 11.22 17.46
CA LEU A 1 -28.13 12.49 16.78
C LEU A 1 -29.47 12.99 16.28
N THR A 2 -30.15 13.78 17.10
CA THR A 2 -31.42 14.42 16.72
C THR A 2 -31.08 15.57 15.79
N THR A 3 -31.53 15.42 14.55
CA THR A 3 -31.56 16.41 13.47
C THR A 3 -32.39 17.60 13.90
N THR A 4 -31.77 18.59 14.53
CA THR A 4 -32.29 19.95 14.63
C THR A 4 -31.20 20.80 15.26
N GLN A 5 -30.87 21.91 14.59
CA GLN A 5 -29.99 22.99 15.02
C GLN A 5 -28.53 22.90 14.55
N SER A 6 -28.29 23.71 13.51
CA SER A 6 -27.01 24.30 13.12
C SER A 6 -25.89 23.30 12.83
N THR A 7 -25.80 22.90 11.55
CA THR A 7 -24.50 22.71 10.91
C THR A 7 -23.71 24.02 11.06
N ARG A 8 -23.01 24.19 12.20
CA ARG A 8 -21.91 25.14 12.28
C ARG A 8 -20.80 24.55 11.45
N PHE A 9 -20.64 25.08 10.25
CA PHE A 9 -19.56 24.70 9.36
C PHE A 9 -18.27 25.28 9.90
N CYS A 10 -17.32 24.40 10.21
CA CYS A 10 -16.00 24.82 10.59
C CYS A 10 -15.20 25.17 9.36
N PHE A 11 -15.21 26.45 9.06
CA PHE A 11 -14.13 27.06 8.31
C PHE A 11 -12.92 27.15 9.25
N ASN A 12 -11.73 26.81 8.75
CA ASN A 12 -10.53 27.40 9.33
C ASN A 12 -10.61 28.90 9.05
N THR A 13 -11.14 29.63 10.02
CA THR A 13 -11.19 31.07 9.99
C THR A 13 -9.77 31.56 10.22
N PRO A 14 -9.14 32.29 9.29
CA PRO A 14 -7.87 32.95 9.60
C PRO A 14 -8.05 33.85 10.82
N ASP A 15 -6.97 34.11 11.57
CA ASP A 15 -7.05 35.00 12.73
C ASP A 15 -7.72 36.32 12.34
N SER A 16 -8.60 36.84 13.20
CA SER A 16 -9.40 38.04 12.88
C SER A 16 -8.53 39.29 12.66
N ALA A 17 -7.30 39.28 13.16
CA ALA A 17 -6.27 40.27 12.84
C ALA A 17 -4.87 39.65 12.77
N LEU A 18 -4.13 39.97 11.70
CA LEU A 18 -2.72 39.59 11.47
C LEU A 18 -2.00 40.80 10.84
N ASP A 19 -0.76 41.07 11.29
CA ASP A 19 0.10 42.17 10.81
C ASP A 19 -0.61 43.54 10.68
N GLY A 20 -1.48 43.86 11.65
CA GLY A 20 -2.25 45.12 11.66
C GLY A 20 -3.34 45.20 10.59
N LYS A 21 -3.65 44.11 9.89
CA LYS A 21 -4.80 43.94 9.00
C LYS A 21 -5.89 43.14 9.68
N THR A 22 -7.13 43.36 9.28
CA THR A 22 -8.30 42.63 9.77
C THR A 22 -8.89 41.78 8.65
N PHE A 23 -9.34 40.57 8.99
CA PHE A 23 -10.10 39.71 8.09
C PHE A 23 -11.59 39.93 8.33
N GLU A 24 -12.31 40.46 7.35
CA GLU A 24 -13.75 40.67 7.46
C GLU A 24 -14.51 39.37 7.11
N PRO A 25 -15.38 38.86 7.99
CA PRO A 25 -16.20 37.70 7.70
C PRO A 25 -17.14 37.98 6.51
N CYS A 26 -17.11 37.10 5.52
CA CYS A 26 -17.80 37.21 4.23
C CYS A 26 -18.71 36.00 3.98
N TRP A 27 -19.10 35.32 5.06
CA TRP A 27 -19.89 34.09 5.01
C TRP A 27 -21.37 34.40 5.21
N LEU A 28 -22.18 33.90 4.29
CA LEU A 28 -23.62 33.93 4.33
C LEU A 28 -24.09 32.55 4.74
N PHE A 29 -24.84 32.47 5.84
CA PHE A 29 -25.45 31.23 6.33
C PHE A 29 -26.95 31.29 6.06
N ASP A 30 -27.48 30.27 5.38
CA ASP A 30 -28.92 30.15 5.13
C ASP A 30 -29.36 28.68 5.26
N ASN A 31 -30.26 28.41 6.20
CA ASN A 31 -30.95 27.12 6.38
C ASN A 31 -30.08 25.86 6.20
N GLY A 32 -28.91 25.82 6.86
CA GLY A 32 -28.02 24.65 6.81
C GLY A 32 -27.12 24.59 5.58
N SER A 33 -27.08 25.67 4.80
CA SER A 33 -26.08 25.93 3.77
C SER A 33 -25.22 27.14 4.16
N ALA A 34 -24.01 27.21 3.63
CA ALA A 34 -23.13 28.37 3.78
C ALA A 34 -22.52 28.71 2.43
N ALA A 35 -22.46 29.99 2.08
CA ALA A 35 -21.79 30.47 0.88
C ALA A 35 -20.87 31.63 1.23
N TRP A 36 -19.77 31.77 0.50
CA TRP A 36 -18.82 32.84 0.75
C TRP A 36 -18.22 33.35 -0.56
N ASN A 37 -17.97 34.65 -0.57
CA ASN A 37 -17.31 35.34 -1.66
C ASN A 37 -16.46 36.45 -1.04
N CYS A 38 -15.17 36.18 -0.93
CA CYS A 38 -14.26 36.90 -0.06
C CYS A 38 -13.09 37.44 -0.88
N THR A 39 -12.80 38.73 -0.74
CA THR A 39 -11.54 39.32 -1.17
C THR A 39 -10.85 39.87 0.07
N PHE A 40 -9.61 39.48 0.30
CA PHE A 40 -8.92 39.75 1.56
C PHE A 40 -7.42 39.97 1.38
N ASN A 41 -6.78 40.54 2.40
CA ASN A 41 -5.36 40.82 2.36
C ASN A 41 -4.53 39.52 2.32
N SER A 42 -3.52 39.47 1.46
CA SER A 42 -2.70 38.29 1.19
C SER A 42 -1.96 37.74 2.42
N VAL A 43 -1.73 38.54 3.47
CA VAL A 43 -1.18 38.08 4.77
C VAL A 43 -1.96 36.89 5.35
N PHE A 44 -3.28 36.82 5.14
CA PHE A 44 -4.11 35.73 5.66
C PHE A 44 -4.00 34.43 4.84
N SER A 45 -3.46 34.49 3.62
CA SER A 45 -3.47 33.38 2.66
C SER A 45 -2.67 32.18 3.12
N THR A 46 -1.57 32.39 3.85
CA THR A 46 -0.69 31.30 4.29
C THR A 46 -1.43 30.29 5.16
N SER A 47 -2.29 30.76 6.06
CA SER A 47 -3.13 29.89 6.91
C SER A 47 -4.18 29.11 6.10
N LEU A 48 -4.74 29.74 5.06
CA LEU A 48 -5.72 29.13 4.17
C LEU A 48 -5.08 28.10 3.22
N ILE A 49 -3.86 28.36 2.74
CA ILE A 49 -3.07 27.39 1.96
C ILE A 49 -2.72 26.16 2.81
N ALA A 50 -2.33 26.38 4.08
CA ALA A 50 -2.00 25.32 5.01
C ALA A 50 -3.24 24.50 5.45
N THR A 51 -4.45 25.01 5.23
CA THR A 51 -5.69 24.30 5.56
C THR A 51 -5.84 23.07 4.66
N ALA A 52 -5.67 21.90 5.25
CA ALA A 52 -5.78 20.65 4.52
C ALA A 52 -7.25 20.33 4.20
N ALA A 53 -7.58 20.30 2.90
CA ALA A 53 -8.86 19.79 2.43
C ALA A 53 -9.06 18.32 2.81
N GLY A 54 -10.31 17.86 2.89
CA GLY A 54 -10.62 16.44 3.09
C GLY A 54 -10.40 15.91 4.51
N LYS A 55 -10.26 16.78 5.52
CA LYS A 55 -10.27 16.39 6.92
C LYS A 55 -11.65 16.72 7.51
N PRO A 56 -12.57 15.75 7.62
CA PRO A 56 -13.87 16.04 8.22
C PRO A 56 -13.69 16.38 9.70
N GLU A 57 -14.41 17.40 10.15
CA GLU A 57 -14.44 17.79 11.55
C GLU A 57 -15.63 17.14 12.25
N ILE A 58 -15.34 16.55 13.41
CA ILE A 58 -16.30 15.77 14.17
C ILE A 58 -16.80 16.61 15.34
N HIS A 59 -18.09 16.90 15.28
CA HIS A 59 -18.86 17.57 16.32
C HIS A 59 -19.58 16.52 17.17
N TRP A 60 -19.09 16.30 18.37
CA TRP A 60 -19.57 15.19 19.21
C TRP A 60 -20.89 15.51 19.90
N ASN A 61 -21.10 16.74 20.37
CA ASN A 61 -22.33 17.21 20.98
C ASN A 61 -22.38 18.74 21.10
N ASN A 62 -23.59 19.26 21.30
CA ASN A 62 -23.83 20.70 21.44
C ASN A 62 -23.00 21.33 22.57
N ALA A 63 -22.81 20.64 23.70
CA ALA A 63 -22.04 21.16 24.82
C ALA A 63 -20.55 21.33 24.46
N THR A 64 -19.95 20.35 23.78
CA THR A 64 -18.56 20.43 23.29
C THR A 64 -18.42 21.46 22.17
N ASP A 65 -19.45 21.64 21.34
CA ASP A 65 -19.45 22.66 20.29
C ASP A 65 -19.46 24.08 20.84
N THR A 66 -20.17 24.34 21.96
CA THR A 66 -20.15 25.66 22.62
C THR A 66 -18.77 26.05 23.16
N VAL A 67 -17.90 25.07 23.43
CA VAL A 67 -16.53 25.30 23.89
C VAL A 67 -15.48 25.08 22.80
N PHE A 68 -15.91 24.86 21.55
CA PHE A 68 -15.07 24.57 20.38
C PHE A 68 -14.12 23.37 20.59
N ASP A 69 -14.65 22.30 21.21
CA ASP A 69 -13.94 21.03 21.41
C ASP A 69 -14.40 19.97 20.40
N SER A 70 -14.21 20.32 19.13
CA SER A 70 -14.38 19.48 17.95
C SER A 70 -13.02 18.93 17.49
N ARG A 71 -13.03 17.86 16.70
CA ARG A 71 -11.81 17.14 16.29
C ARG A 71 -11.82 16.88 14.80
N TYR A 72 -10.78 17.31 14.10
CA TYR A 72 -10.53 16.84 12.75
C TYR A 72 -10.16 15.36 12.76
N MET A 73 -10.74 14.58 11.85
CA MET A 73 -10.27 13.23 11.60
C MET A 73 -8.85 13.31 11.07
N LEU A 74 -7.90 12.74 11.82
CA LEU A 74 -6.50 12.69 11.44
C LEU A 74 -6.22 11.37 10.74
N PRO A 75 -5.83 11.39 9.46
CA PRO A 75 -5.42 10.17 8.81
C PRO A 75 -4.11 9.65 9.42
N ASN A 76 -3.90 8.32 9.41
CA ASN A 76 -2.62 7.78 9.86
C ASN A 76 -1.50 8.30 8.94
N ARG A 77 -0.54 9.05 9.47
CA ARG A 77 0.51 9.70 8.66
C ARG A 77 1.41 8.70 7.94
N GLU A 78 1.60 7.52 8.53
CA GLU A 78 2.41 6.45 7.94
C GLU A 78 1.77 5.88 6.67
N ASP A 79 0.43 5.79 6.65
CA ASP A 79 -0.33 5.11 5.59
C ASP A 79 -1.10 6.05 4.66
N ASN A 80 -1.16 7.35 4.98
CA ASN A 80 -1.98 8.31 4.27
C ASN A 80 -1.21 9.61 3.97
N ILE A 81 -0.69 9.66 2.75
CA ILE A 81 0.03 10.80 2.17
C ILE A 81 -0.86 12.03 1.95
N TRP A 82 -2.19 11.93 2.11
CA TRP A 82 -3.08 13.08 1.98
C TRP A 82 -2.73 14.20 2.95
N PHE A 83 -2.13 13.89 4.10
CA PHE A 83 -1.65 14.92 5.02
C PHE A 83 -0.62 15.86 4.37
N SER A 84 0.30 15.34 3.55
CA SER A 84 1.31 16.15 2.85
C SER A 84 0.76 16.83 1.60
N LEU A 85 -0.18 16.18 0.90
CA LEU A 85 -0.79 16.73 -0.31
C LEU A 85 -1.87 17.77 -0.02
N GLY A 86 -2.62 17.61 1.07
CA GLY A 86 -3.74 18.45 1.45
C GLY A 86 -3.36 19.88 1.81
N GLY A 87 -2.28 20.09 2.57
CA GLY A 87 -1.87 21.41 3.10
C GLY A 87 -1.01 22.28 2.17
N GLY A 88 -0.90 21.93 0.89
CA GLY A 88 -0.11 22.71 -0.09
C GLY A 88 0.45 21.91 -1.27
N GLY A 89 0.27 20.59 -1.28
CA GLY A 89 0.67 19.73 -2.41
C GLY A 89 -0.23 19.87 -3.65
N GLY A 90 0.23 19.26 -4.74
CA GLY A 90 -0.39 19.35 -6.07
C GLY A 90 -1.76 18.67 -6.20
N SER A 91 -2.29 18.67 -7.41
CA SER A 91 -3.59 18.07 -7.76
C SER A 91 -3.67 16.59 -7.33
N ALA A 92 -4.71 16.25 -6.57
CA ALA A 92 -4.89 14.92 -5.97
C ALA A 92 -6.38 14.62 -5.69
N LEU A 93 -6.72 13.34 -5.59
CA LEU A 93 -8.04 12.85 -5.20
C LEU A 93 -7.88 11.91 -4.00
N MET A 94 -8.69 12.11 -2.97
CA MET A 94 -8.82 11.18 -1.85
C MET A 94 -10.24 10.67 -1.78
N ASN A 95 -10.39 9.36 -1.73
CA ASN A 95 -11.64 8.73 -1.35
C ASN A 95 -11.41 7.97 -0.04
N GLN A 96 -12.30 8.13 0.93
CA GLN A 96 -12.21 7.44 2.20
C GLN A 96 -13.59 7.01 2.71
N VAL A 97 -13.62 5.87 3.40
CA VAL A 97 -14.78 5.40 4.14
C VAL A 97 -14.40 5.38 5.60
N PHE A 98 -15.17 6.07 6.42
CA PHE A 98 -14.93 6.14 7.86
C PHE A 98 -16.22 5.95 8.64
N THR A 99 -16.08 5.53 9.89
CA THR A 99 -17.20 5.39 10.83
C THR A 99 -16.99 6.27 12.04
N ILE A 100 -18.09 6.84 12.53
CA ILE A 100 -18.14 7.59 13.79
C ILE A 100 -19.09 6.83 14.70
N THR A 101 -18.57 6.40 15.84
CA THR A 101 -19.34 5.66 16.85
C THR A 101 -19.43 6.45 18.15
N LYS A 102 -20.65 6.75 18.57
CA LYS A 102 -20.95 7.42 19.84
C LYS A 102 -21.96 6.59 20.65
N GLY A 103 -21.54 6.15 21.83
CA GLY A 103 -22.33 5.18 22.60
C GLY A 103 -22.57 3.93 21.74
N LYS A 104 -23.82 3.50 21.61
CA LYS A 104 -24.18 2.34 20.77
C LYS A 104 -24.48 2.69 19.30
N ARG A 105 -24.47 3.97 18.91
CA ARG A 105 -24.81 4.36 17.54
C ARG A 105 -23.55 4.51 16.70
N ARG A 106 -23.52 3.84 15.55
CA ARG A 106 -22.45 3.92 14.56
C ARG A 106 -23.00 4.44 13.23
N HIS A 107 -22.34 5.46 12.69
CA HIS A 107 -22.62 6.04 11.39
C HIS A 107 -21.42 5.85 10.48
N THR A 108 -21.65 5.34 9.28
CA THR A 108 -20.62 5.13 8.26
C THR A 108 -20.81 6.14 7.14
N PHE A 109 -19.72 6.80 6.77
CA PHE A 109 -19.69 7.82 5.73
C PHE A 109 -18.73 7.41 4.62
N SER A 110 -19.11 7.67 3.39
CA SER A 110 -18.20 7.73 2.24
C SER A 110 -17.85 9.19 1.98
N GLN A 111 -16.57 9.49 1.83
CA GLN A 111 -16.09 10.81 1.50
C GLN A 111 -15.22 10.77 0.25
N SER A 112 -15.50 11.67 -0.69
CA SER A 112 -14.61 12.00 -1.79
C SER A 112 -14.10 13.43 -1.63
N THR A 113 -12.81 13.64 -1.85
CA THR A 113 -12.17 14.95 -1.83
C THR A 113 -11.27 15.09 -3.04
N PHE A 114 -11.66 15.96 -3.95
CA PHE A 114 -10.86 16.36 -5.09
C PHE A 114 -10.17 17.69 -4.81
N LYS A 115 -8.89 17.78 -5.18
CA LYS A 115 -8.10 19.01 -5.12
C LYS A 115 -7.38 19.20 -6.45
N ALA A 116 -7.51 20.38 -7.04
CA ALA A 116 -6.75 20.82 -8.19
C ALA A 116 -5.98 22.10 -7.85
N THR A 117 -4.74 22.19 -8.29
CA THR A 117 -3.87 23.33 -7.99
C THR A 117 -3.10 23.81 -9.21
N MET A 118 -3.00 25.13 -9.37
CA MET A 118 -2.05 25.78 -10.28
C MET A 118 -1.18 26.75 -9.49
N LEU A 119 0.09 26.83 -9.81
CA LEU A 119 1.05 27.68 -9.09
C LEU A 119 1.83 28.53 -10.08
N THR A 120 2.05 29.79 -9.71
CA THR A 120 2.92 30.72 -10.44
C THR A 120 3.89 31.41 -9.50
N THR A 121 5.04 31.81 -10.03
CA THR A 121 6.08 32.52 -9.28
C THR A 121 5.82 34.03 -9.25
N VAL A 122 6.52 34.72 -8.36
CA VAL A 122 6.46 36.18 -8.24
C VAL A 122 6.74 36.85 -9.59
N GLY A 123 5.95 37.86 -9.93
CA GLY A 123 6.12 38.66 -11.15
C GLY A 123 5.40 38.10 -12.39
N THR A 124 4.92 36.84 -12.35
CA THR A 124 4.18 36.24 -13.46
C THR A 124 2.73 36.00 -13.05
N PRO A 125 1.78 36.86 -13.50
CA PRO A 125 0.36 36.64 -13.22
C PRO A 125 -0.16 35.38 -13.93
N PHE A 126 -1.23 34.78 -13.39
CA PHE A 126 -1.96 33.76 -14.12
C PHE A 126 -2.63 34.36 -15.36
N ALA A 127 -2.50 33.67 -16.49
CA ALA A 127 -3.23 34.02 -17.70
C ALA A 127 -4.71 33.70 -17.52
N ARG A 128 -5.59 34.62 -17.92
CA ARG A 128 -7.05 34.46 -17.80
C ARG A 128 -7.55 33.17 -18.48
N GLU A 129 -6.98 32.82 -19.62
CA GLU A 129 -7.33 31.62 -20.39
C GLU A 129 -7.08 30.35 -19.57
N GLU A 130 -5.93 30.27 -18.89
CA GLU A 130 -5.55 29.13 -18.05
C GLU A 130 -6.44 29.02 -16.81
N VAL A 131 -6.77 30.14 -16.16
CA VAL A 131 -7.71 30.17 -15.02
C VAL A 131 -9.10 29.73 -15.46
N THR A 132 -9.56 30.20 -16.62
CA THR A 132 -10.86 29.85 -17.19
C THR A 132 -10.94 28.36 -17.47
N ASP A 133 -9.92 27.80 -18.13
CA ASP A 133 -9.86 26.39 -18.45
C ASP A 133 -9.88 25.52 -17.19
N LEU A 134 -9.07 25.84 -16.16
CA LEU A 134 -9.06 25.07 -14.92
C LEU A 134 -10.43 25.12 -14.21
N VAL A 135 -11.02 26.30 -14.07
CA VAL A 135 -12.33 26.46 -13.41
C VAL A 135 -13.41 25.69 -14.16
N GLN A 136 -13.47 25.79 -15.48
CA GLN A 136 -14.47 25.07 -16.28
C GLN A 136 -14.27 23.55 -16.21
N ARG A 137 -13.02 23.06 -16.31
CA ARG A 137 -12.71 21.63 -16.25
C ARG A 137 -13.03 21.03 -14.89
N THR A 138 -12.90 21.79 -13.81
CA THR A 138 -13.24 21.33 -12.44
C THR A 138 -14.70 21.52 -12.09
N TRP A 139 -15.43 22.42 -12.78
CA TRP A 139 -16.85 22.70 -12.54
C TRP A 139 -17.76 21.53 -12.91
N SER A 140 -17.67 21.05 -14.16
CA SER A 140 -18.47 19.93 -14.63
C SER A 140 -17.82 19.19 -15.80
N ALA A 141 -18.15 17.92 -15.94
CA ALA A 141 -17.82 17.14 -17.12
C ALA A 141 -18.64 17.59 -18.34
N ASN A 142 -19.86 18.08 -18.13
CA ASN A 142 -20.83 18.42 -19.17
C ASN A 142 -20.55 19.81 -19.78
N GLU A 143 -20.42 19.88 -21.10
CA GLU A 143 -20.12 21.12 -21.83
C GLU A 143 -21.13 22.24 -21.59
N THR A 144 -22.42 21.90 -21.42
CA THR A 144 -23.46 22.92 -21.18
C THR A 144 -23.32 23.52 -19.78
N GLU A 145 -22.98 22.71 -18.79
CA GLU A 145 -22.76 23.16 -17.41
C GLU A 145 -21.44 23.90 -17.24
N ARG A 146 -20.43 23.62 -18.06
CA ARG A 146 -19.17 24.38 -18.08
C ARG A 146 -19.36 25.85 -18.43
N LYS A 147 -20.43 26.19 -19.17
CA LYS A 147 -20.79 27.58 -19.53
C LYS A 147 -21.64 28.26 -18.46
N ASN A 148 -21.68 27.75 -17.24
CA ASN A 148 -22.43 28.37 -16.14
C ASN A 148 -21.92 29.81 -15.89
N PRO A 149 -22.82 30.82 -15.84
CA PRO A 149 -22.43 32.21 -15.56
C PRO A 149 -21.65 32.39 -14.26
N LEU A 150 -21.88 31.53 -13.25
CA LEU A 150 -21.14 31.56 -11.99
C LEU A 150 -19.66 31.23 -12.18
N ALA A 151 -19.33 30.26 -13.04
CA ALA A 151 -17.94 29.93 -13.35
C ALA A 151 -17.21 31.14 -13.94
N GLY A 152 -17.86 31.88 -14.85
CA GLY A 152 -17.33 33.13 -15.39
C GLY A 152 -17.11 34.21 -14.33
N ARG A 153 -18.08 34.41 -13.43
CA ARG A 153 -17.96 35.38 -12.31
C ARG A 153 -16.82 35.04 -11.35
N ILE A 154 -16.59 33.75 -11.07
CA ILE A 154 -15.47 33.31 -10.23
C ILE A 154 -14.14 33.67 -10.89
N VAL A 155 -14.00 33.39 -12.20
CA VAL A 155 -12.81 33.76 -12.97
C VAL A 155 -12.60 35.27 -12.94
N ASP A 156 -13.62 36.07 -13.22
CA ASP A 156 -13.53 37.53 -13.19
C ASP A 156 -13.10 38.06 -11.83
N SER A 157 -13.62 37.47 -10.76
CA SER A 157 -13.29 37.85 -9.39
C SER A 157 -11.85 37.46 -9.02
N MET A 158 -11.37 36.29 -9.44
CA MET A 158 -9.96 35.90 -9.30
C MET A 158 -9.03 36.85 -10.06
N MET A 159 -9.36 37.20 -11.30
CA MET A 159 -8.55 38.11 -12.11
C MET A 159 -8.51 39.51 -11.48
N ASN A 160 -9.67 40.04 -11.05
CA ASN A 160 -9.74 41.34 -10.38
C ASN A 160 -8.97 41.35 -9.03
N ALA A 161 -8.98 40.24 -8.29
CA ALA A 161 -8.18 40.11 -7.07
C ALA A 161 -6.67 40.10 -7.37
N GLN A 162 -6.25 39.39 -8.42
CA GLN A 162 -4.87 39.39 -8.90
C GLN A 162 -4.42 40.81 -9.29
N ASP A 163 -5.23 41.56 -10.04
CA ASP A 163 -4.92 42.93 -10.48
C ASP A 163 -4.78 43.89 -9.29
N ARG A 164 -5.58 43.67 -8.23
CA ARG A 164 -5.54 44.42 -6.97
C ARG A 164 -4.47 43.92 -5.99
N LYS A 165 -3.72 42.86 -6.32
CA LYS A 165 -2.70 42.23 -5.47
C LYS A 165 -3.25 41.76 -4.12
N VAL A 166 -4.44 41.19 -4.13
CA VAL A 166 -5.14 40.64 -2.96
C VAL A 166 -5.55 39.19 -3.23
N SER A 167 -5.84 38.46 -2.16
CA SER A 167 -6.32 37.08 -2.26
C SER A 167 -7.83 37.02 -2.36
N TYR A 168 -8.33 35.92 -2.92
CA TYR A 168 -9.74 35.69 -3.17
C TYR A 168 -10.15 34.27 -2.82
N GLN A 169 -11.35 34.11 -2.29
CA GLN A 169 -11.93 32.81 -2.02
C GLN A 169 -13.44 32.85 -2.25
N PHE A 170 -13.93 31.89 -3.02
CA PHE A 170 -15.35 31.64 -3.24
C PHE A 170 -15.69 30.20 -2.92
N GLY A 171 -16.85 29.95 -2.35
CA GLY A 171 -17.32 28.60 -2.20
C GLY A 171 -18.69 28.51 -1.59
N ALA A 172 -19.16 27.27 -1.52
CA ALA A 172 -20.44 26.93 -0.97
C ALA A 172 -20.37 25.58 -0.26
N ASN A 173 -21.21 25.43 0.76
CA ASN A 173 -21.54 24.19 1.39
C ASN A 173 -23.05 23.99 1.31
N THR A 174 -23.47 22.85 0.78
CA THR A 174 -24.87 22.49 0.61
C THR A 174 -25.10 21.09 1.16
N ALA A 175 -26.16 20.94 1.95
CA ALA A 175 -26.70 19.63 2.29
C ALA A 175 -27.61 19.14 1.16
N ASP A 176 -27.50 17.86 0.80
CA ASP A 176 -28.31 17.20 -0.21
C ASP A 176 -28.84 15.85 0.32
N ASN A 177 -29.72 15.19 -0.44
CA ASN A 177 -30.25 13.86 -0.16
C ASN A 177 -30.96 13.79 1.21
N GLY A 178 -31.80 14.77 1.52
CA GLY A 178 -32.51 14.85 2.80
C GLY A 178 -31.58 14.95 4.00
N ASN A 179 -30.51 15.75 3.90
CA ASN A 179 -29.46 15.95 4.91
C ASN A 179 -28.58 14.73 5.19
N LYS A 180 -28.44 13.82 4.22
CA LYS A 180 -27.55 12.65 4.31
C LYS A 180 -26.23 12.87 3.59
N SER A 181 -26.17 13.85 2.70
CA SER A 181 -24.96 14.22 1.96
C SER A 181 -24.63 15.68 2.22
N ALA A 182 -23.35 16.00 2.30
CA ALA A 182 -22.83 17.36 2.41
C ALA A 182 -21.76 17.56 1.33
N LEU A 183 -21.97 18.55 0.47
CA LEU A 183 -21.04 18.96 -0.57
C LEU A 183 -20.44 20.30 -0.20
N GLN A 184 -19.12 20.38 -0.17
CA GLN A 184 -18.37 21.61 0.00
C GLN A 184 -17.47 21.83 -1.21
N SER A 185 -17.65 22.95 -1.89
CA SER A 185 -16.82 23.35 -3.02
C SER A 185 -16.18 24.69 -2.73
N ASN A 186 -14.89 24.82 -3.02
CA ASN A 186 -14.11 26.02 -2.75
C ASN A 186 -13.17 26.29 -3.94
N TRP A 187 -13.11 27.55 -4.35
CA TRP A 187 -12.27 28.09 -5.39
C TRP A 187 -11.51 29.26 -4.80
N GLY A 188 -10.19 29.13 -4.66
CA GLY A 188 -9.36 30.17 -4.08
C GLY A 188 -8.22 30.57 -5.00
N LEU A 189 -7.93 31.88 -5.01
CA LEU A 189 -6.68 32.45 -5.46
C LEU A 189 -5.96 32.99 -4.22
N TYR A 190 -4.84 32.39 -3.90
CA TYR A 190 -4.08 32.68 -2.69
C TYR A 190 -2.69 33.17 -3.06
N THR A 191 -2.35 34.37 -2.62
CA THR A 191 -0.99 34.90 -2.71
C THR A 191 -0.28 34.67 -1.39
N ALA A 192 0.71 33.79 -1.40
CA ALA A 192 1.51 33.48 -0.22
C ALA A 192 2.51 34.62 0.03
N GLU A 193 2.46 35.20 1.22
CA GLU A 193 3.38 36.25 1.67
C GLU A 193 4.18 35.79 2.88
N SER A 194 5.44 36.18 2.93
CA SER A 194 6.34 35.97 4.06
C SER A 194 7.10 37.26 4.32
N ASN A 195 7.00 37.82 5.53
CA ASN A 195 7.66 39.09 5.90
C ASN A 195 7.38 40.25 4.91
N GLY A 196 6.15 40.35 4.40
CA GLY A 196 5.75 41.38 3.45
C GLY A 196 6.26 41.19 2.01
N THR A 197 6.94 40.08 1.71
CA THR A 197 7.30 39.71 0.35
C THR A 197 6.40 38.60 -0.18
N THR A 198 5.89 38.79 -1.39
CA THR A 198 5.16 37.74 -2.10
C THR A 198 6.13 36.62 -2.48
N MET A 199 5.78 35.38 -2.17
CA MET A 199 6.59 34.18 -2.45
C MET A 199 6.10 33.44 -3.69
N TYR A 200 4.78 33.22 -3.79
CA TYR A 200 4.12 32.58 -4.93
C TYR A 200 2.62 32.87 -4.90
N SER A 201 1.94 32.66 -6.03
CA SER A 201 0.48 32.65 -6.10
C SER A 201 -0.02 31.25 -6.45
N LEU A 202 -1.08 30.81 -5.78
CA LEU A 202 -1.66 29.49 -5.88
C LEU A 202 -3.15 29.62 -6.16
N ILE A 203 -3.62 29.01 -7.23
CA ILE A 203 -5.03 28.70 -7.40
C ILE A 203 -5.26 27.31 -6.82
N SER A 204 -6.21 27.18 -5.90
CA SER A 204 -6.60 25.91 -5.31
C SER A 204 -8.11 25.75 -5.38
N ILE A 205 -8.54 24.70 -6.07
CA ILE A 205 -9.93 24.30 -6.20
C ILE A 205 -10.10 23.00 -5.45
N THR A 206 -11.05 22.95 -4.52
CA THR A 206 -11.31 21.76 -3.71
C THR A 206 -12.79 21.46 -3.66
N THR A 207 -13.14 20.20 -3.90
CA THR A 207 -14.51 19.71 -3.79
C THR A 207 -14.52 18.51 -2.85
N THR A 208 -15.29 18.59 -1.77
CA THR A 208 -15.46 17.53 -0.79
C THR A 208 -16.92 17.13 -0.74
N ASN A 209 -17.20 15.85 -0.96
CA ASN A 209 -18.53 15.26 -0.76
C ASN A 209 -18.45 14.23 0.36
N ILE A 210 -19.31 14.33 1.36
CA ILE A 210 -19.45 13.36 2.45
C ILE A 210 -20.90 12.86 2.43
N THR A 211 -21.09 11.56 2.28
CA THR A 211 -22.40 10.92 2.23
C THR A 211 -22.52 9.84 3.30
N LEU A 212 -23.61 9.87 4.08
CA LEU A 212 -23.98 8.81 5.01
C LEU A 212 -24.45 7.57 4.23
N ILE A 213 -23.68 6.48 4.32
CA ILE A 213 -24.00 5.23 3.62
C ILE A 213 -24.66 4.19 4.52
N ARG A 214 -24.44 4.26 5.84
CA ARG A 214 -25.05 3.33 6.80
C ARG A 214 -25.20 3.96 8.18
N SER A 215 -26.26 3.60 8.87
CA SER A 215 -26.49 3.97 10.26
C SER A 215 -27.02 2.75 11.01
N GLU A 216 -26.37 2.35 12.08
CA GLU A 216 -26.73 1.15 12.84
C GLU A 216 -26.58 1.32 14.35
N THR A 217 -27.05 0.31 15.08
CA THR A 217 -26.92 0.23 16.54
C THR A 217 -26.11 -1.01 16.90
N LEU A 218 -25.00 -0.82 17.59
CA LEU A 218 -24.11 -1.88 18.06
C LEU A 218 -24.68 -2.51 19.35
N SER A 219 -24.29 -3.76 19.61
CA SER A 219 -24.59 -4.44 20.88
C SER A 219 -24.00 -3.67 22.06
N ASP A 220 -22.74 -3.28 21.90
CA ASP A 220 -21.90 -2.68 22.92
C ASP A 220 -21.34 -1.33 22.46
N ALA A 221 -21.23 -0.41 23.42
CA ALA A 221 -20.57 0.87 23.18
C ALA A 221 -19.05 0.68 23.16
N PRO A 222 -18.30 1.45 22.36
CA PRO A 222 -16.84 1.42 22.40
C PRO A 222 -16.37 1.85 23.79
N LYS A 223 -15.29 1.20 24.25
CA LYS A 223 -14.64 1.54 25.52
C LYS A 223 -13.37 2.34 25.24
N PRO A 224 -12.98 3.27 26.13
CA PRO A 224 -11.67 3.91 26.10
C PRO A 224 -10.55 2.89 25.90
N PHE A 225 -9.71 3.08 24.88
CA PHE A 225 -8.50 2.27 24.71
C PHE A 225 -7.45 2.66 25.75
N GLU A 226 -7.21 3.97 25.88
CA GLU A 226 -6.40 4.59 26.92
C GLU A 226 -7.15 5.81 27.45
N LYS A 227 -6.88 6.23 28.70
CA LYS A 227 -7.49 7.43 29.29
C LYS A 227 -6.53 8.59 29.16
N CYS A 228 -7.05 9.74 28.73
CA CYS A 228 -6.31 10.99 28.78
C CYS A 228 -6.60 11.71 30.10
N GLU A 229 -5.57 12.17 30.80
CA GLU A 229 -5.71 12.80 32.13
C GLU A 229 -6.14 14.28 32.05
N ARG A 230 -5.83 14.96 30.95
CA ARG A 230 -5.92 16.43 30.87
C ARG A 230 -6.96 16.95 29.88
N SER A 231 -7.48 16.11 29.00
CA SER A 231 -8.29 16.51 27.85
C SER A 231 -9.32 15.46 27.48
N ASN A 232 -10.46 15.89 26.96
CA ASN A 232 -11.43 14.98 26.37
C ASN A 232 -10.81 14.25 25.19
N PHE A 233 -11.22 12.99 25.00
CA PHE A 233 -10.51 12.09 24.11
C PHE A 233 -11.42 11.16 23.34
N GLN A 234 -10.89 10.63 22.23
CA GLN A 234 -11.57 9.68 21.35
C GLN A 234 -10.60 8.55 20.97
N ASN A 235 -11.15 7.37 20.66
CA ASN A 235 -10.36 6.29 20.08
C ASN A 235 -10.18 6.53 18.57
N GLU A 236 -8.98 6.24 18.07
CA GLU A 236 -8.71 6.17 16.63
C GLU A 236 -8.44 4.72 16.23
N ALA A 237 -9.27 4.26 15.29
CA ALA A 237 -9.16 2.96 14.67
C ALA A 237 -8.87 3.08 13.17
N PHE A 238 -8.19 2.06 12.66
CA PHE A 238 -7.91 1.90 11.24
C PHE A 238 -8.30 0.49 10.83
N GLY A 239 -9.25 0.37 9.90
CA GLY A 239 -9.74 -0.92 9.44
C GLY A 239 -10.32 -1.80 10.56
N GLY A 240 -11.06 -1.21 11.50
CA GLY A 240 -11.71 -1.95 12.60
C GLY A 240 -10.83 -2.18 13.83
N LYS A 241 -9.53 -1.96 13.73
CA LYS A 241 -8.59 -2.13 14.85
C LYS A 241 -8.29 -0.78 15.51
N VAL A 242 -8.59 -0.68 16.81
CA VAL A 242 -8.19 0.49 17.61
C VAL A 242 -6.67 0.49 17.76
N THR A 243 -6.04 1.61 17.41
CA THR A 243 -4.57 1.72 17.39
C THR A 243 -4.06 2.71 18.42
N ARG A 244 -4.81 3.79 18.69
CA ARG A 244 -4.41 4.86 19.59
C ARG A 244 -5.60 5.61 20.15
N THR A 245 -5.33 6.43 21.16
CA THR A 245 -6.27 7.39 21.72
C THR A 245 -5.81 8.80 21.34
N ASP A 246 -6.69 9.58 20.74
CA ASP A 246 -6.42 11.00 20.49
C ASP A 246 -6.75 11.82 21.75
N CYS A 247 -5.68 12.25 22.43
CA CYS A 247 -5.73 13.15 23.58
C CYS A 247 -5.56 14.63 23.18
N ALA A 248 -5.46 14.98 21.90
CA ALA A 248 -5.16 16.34 21.46
C ALA A 248 -6.39 17.26 21.62
N GLY A 249 -6.61 17.73 22.84
CA GLY A 249 -7.58 18.75 23.20
C GLY A 249 -7.29 20.10 22.57
N SER A 250 -8.28 20.73 21.94
CA SER A 250 -8.23 22.18 21.69
C SER A 250 -8.17 22.96 23.01
N ARG A 251 -8.73 22.38 24.10
CA ARG A 251 -8.66 22.91 25.47
C ARG A 251 -8.52 21.79 26.51
N PRO A 252 -7.90 22.09 27.68
CA PRO A 252 -7.95 21.20 28.83
C PRO A 252 -9.39 20.95 29.28
N ALA A 253 -9.70 19.73 29.71
CA ALA A 253 -11.02 19.41 30.23
C ALA A 253 -11.30 20.20 31.52
N ARG A 254 -12.46 20.88 31.59
CA ARG A 254 -12.94 21.52 32.84
C ARG A 254 -13.54 20.43 33.74
N GLY A 255 -12.68 19.68 34.43
CA GLY A 255 -13.08 18.58 35.32
C GLY A 255 -12.56 17.22 34.83
N LYS A 256 -13.29 16.13 35.09
CA LYS A 256 -12.89 14.79 34.63
C LYS A 256 -12.99 14.71 33.10
N PRO A 257 -11.91 14.35 32.40
CA PRO A 257 -11.92 14.13 30.96
C PRO A 257 -13.01 13.15 30.52
N GLY A 258 -13.81 13.57 29.54
CA GLY A 258 -14.85 12.76 28.92
C GLY A 258 -14.32 11.94 27.75
N PHE A 259 -14.83 10.71 27.61
CA PHE A 259 -14.66 9.91 26.39
C PHE A 259 -15.78 10.22 25.40
N PHE A 260 -15.41 10.62 24.20
CA PHE A 260 -16.38 10.98 23.16
C PHE A 260 -16.93 9.77 22.40
N GLY A 261 -16.03 8.88 21.99
CA GLY A 261 -16.38 7.76 21.12
C GLY A 261 -15.20 7.28 20.32
N GLN A 262 -15.48 6.61 19.21
CA GLN A 262 -14.48 6.03 18.34
C GLN A 262 -14.67 6.52 16.91
N VAL A 263 -13.56 6.90 16.29
CA VAL A 263 -13.46 7.21 14.86
C VAL A 263 -12.66 6.10 14.22
N ASP A 264 -13.20 5.45 13.20
CA ASP A 264 -12.53 4.39 12.48
C ASP A 264 -12.41 4.74 11.01
N THR A 265 -11.19 4.81 10.50
CA THR A 265 -10.94 4.98 9.07
C THR A 265 -10.83 3.59 8.45
N ALA A 266 -11.92 3.12 7.85
CA ALA A 266 -12.03 1.75 7.38
C ALA A 266 -11.24 1.51 6.07
N ALA A 267 -11.31 2.45 5.13
CA ALA A 267 -10.60 2.36 3.86
C ALA A 267 -10.24 3.76 3.35
N VAL A 268 -9.06 3.89 2.75
CA VAL A 268 -8.61 5.12 2.09
C VAL A 268 -7.93 4.76 0.78
N MET A 269 -8.17 5.57 -0.24
CA MET A 269 -7.42 5.63 -1.48
C MET A 269 -7.01 7.08 -1.73
N VAL A 270 -5.74 7.28 -2.09
CA VAL A 270 -5.24 8.56 -2.57
C VAL A 270 -4.67 8.38 -3.97
N ALA A 271 -5.28 9.04 -4.96
CA ALA A 271 -4.70 9.18 -6.28
C ALA A 271 -3.93 10.51 -6.35
N TYR A 272 -2.61 10.39 -6.51
CA TYR A 272 -1.69 11.53 -6.62
C TYR A 272 -1.06 11.55 -8.01
N GLY A 273 -0.41 12.68 -8.36
CA GLY A 273 0.19 12.83 -9.68
C GLY A 273 -0.85 13.08 -10.78
N LEU A 274 -1.97 13.72 -10.45
CA LEU A 274 -3.02 14.05 -11.43
C LEU A 274 -2.57 15.12 -12.44
N GLY A 275 -1.42 15.72 -12.21
CA GLY A 275 -0.76 16.71 -13.04
C GLY A 275 0.43 17.32 -12.31
N ASN A 276 1.13 18.24 -12.96
CA ASN A 276 2.18 19.04 -12.35
C ASN A 276 1.58 20.26 -11.67
N GLY A 277 1.13 20.12 -10.42
CA GLY A 277 0.53 21.21 -9.64
C GLY A 277 1.43 22.44 -9.41
N ARG A 278 2.71 22.40 -9.82
CA ARG A 278 3.62 23.55 -9.84
C ARG A 278 3.59 24.35 -11.14
N SER A 279 2.81 23.91 -12.12
CA SER A 279 2.65 24.60 -13.40
C SER A 279 1.58 25.69 -13.28
N ASN A 280 1.80 26.78 -14.01
CA ASN A 280 0.83 27.84 -14.23
C ASN A 280 -0.04 27.60 -15.47
N VAL A 281 0.15 26.47 -16.16
CA VAL A 281 -0.65 26.02 -17.30
C VAL A 281 -1.65 24.97 -16.83
N SER A 282 -2.94 25.20 -17.06
CA SER A 282 -4.05 24.36 -16.62
C SER A 282 -3.90 22.90 -17.07
N ALA A 283 -3.64 22.68 -18.36
CA ALA A 283 -3.50 21.34 -18.94
C ALA A 283 -2.33 20.54 -18.36
N GLN A 284 -1.26 21.21 -17.91
CA GLN A 284 -0.14 20.57 -17.23
C GLN A 284 -0.44 20.36 -15.74
N SER A 285 -1.09 21.33 -15.09
CA SER A 285 -1.42 21.30 -13.66
C SER A 285 -2.43 20.21 -13.29
N LEU A 286 -3.32 19.90 -14.22
CA LEU A 286 -4.32 18.86 -14.14
C LEU A 286 -4.43 18.22 -15.52
N ASN A 287 -4.00 16.97 -15.64
CA ASN A 287 -4.03 16.23 -16.89
C ASN A 287 -5.49 15.82 -17.23
N ASN A 288 -5.90 16.06 -18.48
CA ASN A 288 -7.26 15.80 -18.92
C ASN A 288 -7.61 14.32 -19.05
N ASP A 289 -6.66 13.50 -19.48
CA ASP A 289 -6.83 12.05 -19.60
C ASP A 289 -7.04 11.43 -18.22
N VAL A 290 -6.25 11.88 -17.24
CA VAL A 290 -6.38 11.45 -15.85
C VAL A 290 -7.70 11.90 -15.25
N LEU A 291 -8.11 13.15 -15.48
CA LEU A 291 -9.41 13.66 -15.03
C LEU A 291 -10.58 12.86 -15.63
N THR A 292 -10.49 12.49 -16.91
CA THR A 292 -11.48 11.67 -17.61
C THR A 292 -11.51 10.25 -17.04
N TRP A 293 -10.34 9.65 -16.79
CA TRP A 293 -10.23 8.35 -16.16
C TRP A 293 -10.86 8.33 -14.76
N ILE A 294 -10.60 9.36 -13.93
CA ILE A 294 -11.20 9.48 -12.59
C ILE A 294 -12.72 9.50 -12.70
N ARG A 295 -13.28 10.29 -13.63
CA ARG A 295 -14.73 10.39 -13.82
C ARG A 295 -15.33 9.04 -14.22
N ASN A 296 -14.74 8.38 -15.21
CA ASN A 296 -15.22 7.10 -15.73
C ASN A 296 -15.12 5.96 -14.73
N ASN A 297 -14.21 6.05 -13.75
CA ASN A 297 -14.00 5.01 -12.74
C ASN A 297 -14.52 5.39 -11.35
N SER A 298 -15.09 6.59 -11.17
CA SER A 298 -15.49 7.12 -9.87
C SER A 298 -16.40 6.17 -9.09
N GLU A 299 -17.47 5.68 -9.71
CA GLU A 299 -18.42 4.74 -9.12
C GLU A 299 -17.76 3.40 -8.73
N SER A 300 -16.90 2.88 -9.59
CA SER A 300 -16.14 1.64 -9.32
C SER A 300 -15.17 1.81 -8.15
N LEU A 301 -14.48 2.96 -8.07
CA LEU A 301 -13.55 3.28 -6.98
C LEU A 301 -14.29 3.43 -5.64
N GLU A 302 -15.42 4.12 -5.64
CA GLU A 302 -16.27 4.24 -4.45
C GLU A 302 -16.82 2.88 -4.01
N SER A 303 -17.34 2.08 -4.95
CA SER A 303 -17.86 0.74 -4.68
C SER A 303 -16.79 -0.19 -4.10
N LEU A 304 -15.57 -0.15 -4.64
CA LEU A 304 -14.43 -0.91 -4.13
C LEU A 304 -14.08 -0.52 -2.69
N LEU A 305 -14.05 0.78 -2.39
CA LEU A 305 -13.73 1.28 -1.06
C LEU A 305 -14.81 0.96 -0.04
N VAL A 306 -16.07 1.07 -0.43
CA VAL A 306 -17.21 0.67 0.40
C VAL A 306 -17.14 -0.83 0.67
N ALA A 307 -16.93 -1.66 -0.35
CA ALA A 307 -16.78 -3.10 -0.18
C ALA A 307 -15.63 -3.45 0.77
N ARG A 308 -14.45 -2.83 0.59
CA ARG A 308 -13.30 -2.99 1.49
C ARG A 308 -13.66 -2.60 2.93
N ALA A 309 -14.35 -1.47 3.13
CA ALA A 309 -14.76 -1.01 4.44
C ALA A 309 -15.71 -2.00 5.13
N TYR A 310 -16.64 -2.60 4.38
CA TYR A 310 -17.50 -3.66 4.90
C TYR A 310 -16.71 -4.91 5.30
N THR A 311 -15.73 -5.32 4.50
CA THR A 311 -14.89 -6.49 4.81
C THR A 311 -14.04 -6.30 6.07
N VAL A 312 -13.53 -5.10 6.34
CA VAL A 312 -12.54 -4.90 7.42
C VAL A 312 -13.11 -4.34 8.73
N SER A 313 -14.14 -3.49 8.68
CA SER A 313 -14.54 -2.64 9.83
C SER A 313 -16.03 -2.65 10.12
N ILE A 314 -16.89 -2.64 9.09
CA ILE A 314 -18.33 -2.49 9.30
C ILE A 314 -18.96 -3.84 9.67
N ASP A 315 -19.07 -4.74 8.70
CA ASP A 315 -19.64 -6.08 8.88
C ASP A 315 -19.25 -6.97 7.70
N PRO A 316 -18.33 -7.93 7.89
CA PRO A 316 -17.88 -8.82 6.81
C PRO A 316 -18.99 -9.74 6.28
N SER A 317 -20.02 -10.03 7.09
CA SER A 317 -21.10 -10.95 6.71
C SER A 317 -22.01 -10.40 5.61
N LEU A 318 -21.98 -9.09 5.39
CA LEU A 318 -22.78 -8.39 4.39
C LEU A 318 -22.08 -8.32 3.02
N VAL A 319 -20.85 -8.82 2.89
CA VAL A 319 -20.09 -8.79 1.63
C VAL A 319 -20.05 -10.18 1.04
N GLN A 320 -20.52 -10.31 -0.21
CA GLN A 320 -20.28 -11.50 -1.01
C GLN A 320 -19.04 -11.27 -1.86
N ILE A 321 -17.95 -11.96 -1.54
CA ILE A 321 -16.72 -11.94 -2.35
C ILE A 321 -16.82 -13.10 -3.35
N THR A 322 -17.24 -12.79 -4.56
CA THR A 322 -17.19 -13.75 -5.68
C THR A 322 -15.82 -13.63 -6.37
N VAL A 323 -14.98 -14.65 -6.22
CA VAL A 323 -13.69 -14.71 -6.92
C VAL A 323 -13.94 -15.16 -8.35
N ASP A 324 -14.01 -14.21 -9.29
CA ASP A 324 -14.23 -14.48 -10.71
C ASP A 324 -12.99 -15.11 -11.38
N LYS A 325 -11.80 -14.64 -11.01
CA LYS A 325 -10.54 -15.13 -11.57
C LYS A 325 -9.42 -15.13 -10.54
N LEU A 326 -8.91 -16.32 -10.23
CA LEU A 326 -7.70 -16.47 -9.41
C LEU A 326 -6.47 -16.18 -10.29
N THR A 327 -6.06 -14.92 -10.38
CA THR A 327 -4.77 -14.56 -10.97
C THR A 327 -3.70 -14.64 -9.89
N VAL A 328 -2.78 -15.60 -9.99
CA VAL A 328 -1.58 -15.62 -9.15
C VAL A 328 -0.80 -14.35 -9.43
N ALA A 329 -0.50 -13.57 -8.39
CA ALA A 329 0.33 -12.37 -8.47
C ALA A 329 1.81 -12.74 -8.68
N MET A 330 2.10 -13.51 -9.74
CA MET A 330 3.44 -13.88 -10.15
C MET A 330 3.95 -12.81 -11.12
N SER A 331 5.10 -12.22 -10.81
CA SER A 331 5.74 -11.25 -11.70
C SER A 331 6.04 -11.93 -13.04
N ARG A 332 5.86 -11.21 -14.17
CA ARG A 332 6.23 -11.71 -15.50
C ARG A 332 7.69 -12.20 -15.54
N LEU A 333 8.57 -11.56 -14.76
CA LEU A 333 9.97 -11.99 -14.63
C LEU A 333 10.10 -13.34 -13.90
N GLN A 334 9.30 -13.59 -12.86
CA GLN A 334 9.31 -14.87 -12.14
C GLN A 334 8.82 -16.02 -13.03
N VAL A 335 7.81 -15.78 -13.87
CA VAL A 335 7.34 -16.75 -14.85
C VAL A 335 8.44 -17.07 -15.86
N VAL A 336 9.11 -16.05 -16.40
CA VAL A 336 10.23 -16.22 -17.36
C VAL A 336 11.40 -16.95 -16.72
N LEU A 337 11.81 -16.61 -15.49
CA LEU A 337 12.89 -17.29 -14.78
C LEU A 337 12.53 -18.76 -14.50
N SER A 338 11.29 -19.05 -14.17
CA SER A 338 10.82 -20.43 -13.95
C SER A 338 10.86 -21.24 -15.24
N CYS A 339 10.39 -20.66 -16.37
CA CYS A 339 10.49 -21.29 -17.68
C CYS A 339 11.94 -21.46 -18.14
N LEU A 340 12.82 -20.49 -17.86
CA LEU A 340 14.24 -20.56 -18.19
C LEU A 340 14.95 -21.67 -17.40
N ALA A 341 14.66 -21.81 -16.11
CA ALA A 341 15.20 -22.88 -15.28
C ALA A 341 14.78 -24.26 -15.80
N LEU A 342 13.50 -24.41 -16.21
CA LEU A 342 13.01 -25.63 -16.84
C LEU A 342 13.73 -25.92 -18.17
N LEU A 343 13.89 -24.92 -19.03
CA LEU A 343 14.60 -25.07 -20.30
C LEU A 343 16.06 -25.44 -20.09
N LEU A 344 16.75 -24.79 -19.15
CA LEU A 344 18.14 -25.11 -18.81
C LEU A 344 18.25 -26.53 -18.25
N ALA A 345 17.30 -26.98 -17.43
CA ALA A 345 17.26 -28.35 -16.95
C ALA A 345 17.08 -29.37 -18.08
N ILE A 346 16.21 -29.08 -19.05
CA ILE A 346 16.00 -29.92 -20.24
C ILE A 346 17.27 -29.94 -21.11
N VAL A 347 17.88 -28.79 -21.35
CA VAL A 347 19.12 -28.67 -22.14
C VAL A 347 20.27 -29.38 -21.45
N LEU A 348 20.42 -29.24 -20.13
CA LEU A 348 21.42 -29.96 -19.34
C LEU A 348 21.16 -31.47 -19.35
N TRP A 349 19.90 -31.90 -19.22
CA TRP A 349 19.53 -33.31 -19.26
C TRP A 349 19.80 -33.95 -20.63
N LEU A 350 19.43 -33.26 -21.71
CA LEU A 350 19.74 -33.68 -23.09
C LEU A 350 21.25 -33.65 -23.34
N GLY A 351 21.95 -32.63 -22.84
CA GLY A 351 23.40 -32.53 -22.89
C GLY A 351 24.08 -33.69 -22.16
N LEU A 352 23.61 -34.05 -20.98
CA LEU A 352 24.05 -35.26 -20.26
C LEU A 352 23.76 -36.53 -21.06
N MET A 353 22.57 -36.67 -21.66
CA MET A 353 22.25 -37.86 -22.47
C MET A 353 23.16 -38.02 -23.70
N ILE A 354 23.63 -36.94 -24.31
CA ILE A 354 24.44 -36.96 -25.53
C ILE A 354 25.95 -36.98 -25.22
N PHE A 355 26.40 -36.20 -24.24
CA PHE A 355 27.82 -35.99 -23.94
C PHE A 355 28.31 -36.72 -22.69
N ALA A 356 27.43 -37.26 -21.85
CA ALA A 356 27.88 -38.19 -20.83
C ALA A 356 28.20 -39.52 -21.51
N ASP A 357 29.45 -39.64 -21.95
CA ASP A 357 30.11 -40.93 -22.01
C ASP A 357 29.95 -41.61 -20.65
N ALA A 358 30.02 -42.94 -20.63
CA ALA A 358 29.74 -43.80 -19.49
C ALA A 358 30.73 -43.61 -18.31
N HIS A 359 30.85 -42.41 -17.76
CA HIS A 359 31.61 -42.08 -16.56
C HIS A 359 31.02 -42.81 -15.35
N TRP A 360 29.73 -43.19 -15.41
CA TRP A 360 29.11 -44.13 -14.44
C TRP A 360 29.44 -45.61 -14.68
N ALA A 361 30.08 -45.98 -15.82
CA ALA A 361 30.65 -47.32 -16.03
C ALA A 361 32.07 -47.47 -15.44
N SER A 362 32.61 -46.44 -14.80
CA SER A 362 33.91 -46.49 -14.10
C SER A 362 33.78 -46.72 -12.58
N SER A 363 32.64 -47.25 -12.11
CA SER A 363 32.51 -47.69 -10.71
C SER A 363 33.13 -49.08 -10.50
N LEU A 364 33.66 -49.31 -9.30
CA LEU A 364 34.23 -50.61 -8.87
C LEU A 364 33.24 -51.78 -9.11
N MET A 365 31.94 -51.53 -9.03
CA MET A 365 30.87 -52.48 -9.32
C MET A 365 30.83 -52.91 -10.80
N SER A 366 31.12 -51.99 -11.73
CA SER A 366 31.17 -52.29 -13.17
C SER A 366 32.37 -53.17 -13.52
N ASN A 367 33.53 -52.95 -12.88
CA ASN A 367 34.69 -53.83 -13.00
C ASN A 367 34.40 -55.22 -12.41
N LEU A 368 33.70 -55.31 -11.27
CA LEU A 368 33.33 -56.60 -10.66
C LEU A 368 32.40 -57.40 -11.58
N ILE A 369 31.35 -56.76 -12.10
CA ILE A 369 30.37 -57.40 -12.99
C ILE A 369 31.05 -57.88 -14.28
N ASN A 370 31.90 -57.05 -14.90
CA ASN A 370 32.59 -57.40 -16.15
C ASN A 370 33.66 -58.50 -15.97
N THR A 371 34.25 -58.65 -14.77
CA THR A 371 35.13 -59.78 -14.45
C THR A 371 34.38 -61.08 -14.15
N THR A 372 33.08 -61.00 -13.83
CA THR A 372 32.24 -62.16 -13.48
C THR A 372 31.33 -62.64 -14.62
N SER A 373 31.07 -61.81 -15.64
CA SER A 373 30.19 -62.16 -16.77
C SER A 373 30.96 -62.30 -18.08
N GLU A 374 31.28 -63.55 -18.44
CA GLU A 374 31.68 -64.07 -19.75
C GLU A 374 33.03 -63.65 -20.39
N PRO A 375 33.88 -64.61 -20.80
CA PRO A 375 35.26 -64.35 -21.25
C PRO A 375 35.39 -64.06 -22.76
N ARG A 376 34.34 -63.62 -23.47
CA ARG A 376 34.34 -63.59 -24.95
C ARG A 376 33.78 -62.35 -25.64
N LYS A 377 33.66 -61.20 -24.97
CA LYS A 377 33.42 -59.92 -25.66
C LYS A 377 34.51 -58.90 -25.37
N THR A 378 35.30 -58.69 -26.42
CA THR A 378 36.47 -57.84 -26.53
C THR A 378 36.09 -56.37 -26.70
N LYS A 379 36.20 -55.60 -25.61
CA LYS A 379 36.85 -54.26 -25.52
C LYS A 379 36.40 -53.55 -24.24
N PRO A 380 37.10 -53.72 -23.10
CA PRO A 380 36.97 -52.81 -21.97
C PRO A 380 37.51 -51.42 -22.37
N GLY A 381 36.67 -50.38 -22.28
CA GLY A 381 36.94 -49.01 -22.74
C GLY A 381 38.05 -48.23 -22.01
N TYR A 382 38.94 -48.91 -21.30
CA TYR A 382 39.99 -48.31 -20.46
C TYR A 382 41.41 -48.83 -20.76
N ILE A 383 41.61 -49.65 -21.80
CA ILE A 383 42.95 -50.03 -22.29
C ILE A 383 43.03 -49.78 -23.80
N LEU A 384 43.50 -48.60 -24.18
CA LEU A 384 43.70 -48.22 -25.59
C LEU A 384 45.05 -48.72 -26.16
N ARG A 385 45.98 -49.19 -25.32
CA ARG A 385 47.20 -49.92 -25.72
C ARG A 385 47.50 -51.00 -24.68
N THR A 386 47.57 -52.26 -25.09
CA THR A 386 48.01 -53.37 -24.24
C THR A 386 49.53 -53.28 -24.04
N PRO A 387 50.06 -53.19 -22.81
CA PRO A 387 51.49 -53.23 -22.57
C PRO A 387 52.04 -54.62 -22.91
N ASP A 388 53.21 -54.66 -23.56
CA ASP A 388 53.80 -55.89 -24.07
C ASP A 388 54.57 -56.60 -22.94
N VAL A 389 53.93 -57.60 -22.32
CA VAL A 389 54.50 -58.33 -21.18
C VAL A 389 55.27 -59.53 -21.71
N THR A 390 56.59 -59.43 -21.75
CA THR A 390 57.46 -60.54 -22.14
C THR A 390 58.05 -61.23 -20.92
N LEU A 391 57.81 -62.55 -20.82
CA LEU A 391 58.39 -63.41 -19.77
C LEU A 391 59.84 -63.74 -20.14
N GLN A 392 60.80 -63.11 -19.46
CA GLN A 392 62.21 -63.46 -19.59
C GLN A 392 62.60 -64.44 -18.48
N SER A 393 62.92 -65.68 -18.87
CA SER A 393 63.47 -66.70 -17.97
C SER A 393 65.00 -66.68 -18.06
N GLY A 394 65.64 -66.00 -17.11
CA GLY A 394 67.08 -66.11 -16.87
C GLY A 394 67.37 -67.26 -15.92
N GLY A 395 67.90 -68.38 -16.44
CA GLY A 395 68.49 -69.47 -15.65
C GLY A 395 67.51 -70.28 -14.78
N GLN A 396 67.77 -71.58 -14.65
CA GLN A 396 66.83 -72.53 -14.05
C GLN A 396 66.42 -72.12 -12.62
N LYS A 397 65.12 -71.85 -12.46
CA LYS A 397 64.34 -71.64 -11.21
C LYS A 397 64.14 -70.20 -10.69
N LYS A 398 64.28 -69.14 -11.50
CA LYS A 398 63.65 -67.83 -11.20
C LYS A 398 63.01 -67.23 -12.46
N LYS A 399 61.69 -66.97 -12.42
CA LYS A 399 60.97 -66.22 -13.46
C LYS A 399 60.81 -64.78 -12.99
N PHE A 400 61.22 -63.81 -13.81
CA PHE A 400 61.06 -62.39 -13.52
C PHE A 400 59.94 -61.81 -14.39
N LEU A 401 59.07 -60.99 -13.80
CA LEU A 401 58.08 -60.20 -14.52
C LEU A 401 58.69 -58.84 -14.81
N ALA A 402 58.92 -58.57 -16.10
CA ALA A 402 59.32 -57.25 -16.59
C ALA A 402 58.08 -56.56 -17.17
N VAL A 403 57.74 -55.39 -16.64
CA VAL A 403 56.66 -54.53 -17.16
C VAL A 403 57.31 -53.19 -17.51
N ASP A 404 57.18 -52.77 -18.78
CA ASP A 404 57.75 -51.53 -19.33
C ASP A 404 59.21 -51.28 -18.92
N GLY A 405 60.06 -52.30 -19.12
CA GLY A 405 61.50 -52.21 -18.93
C GLY A 405 61.99 -52.13 -17.47
N LYS A 406 61.10 -52.24 -16.48
CA LYS A 406 61.47 -52.29 -15.04
C LYS A 406 61.18 -53.66 -14.45
N MET A 407 62.17 -54.24 -13.76
CA MET A 407 62.04 -55.53 -13.08
C MET A 407 61.46 -55.35 -11.67
N VAL A 408 60.42 -56.12 -11.35
CA VAL A 408 59.89 -56.24 -10.00
C VAL A 408 60.31 -57.59 -9.43
N THR A 409 61.05 -57.58 -8.33
CA THR A 409 61.45 -58.80 -7.60
C THR A 409 60.57 -58.95 -6.35
N LEU A 410 60.01 -60.15 -6.15
CA LEU A 410 59.26 -60.50 -4.95
C LEU A 410 60.24 -60.71 -3.79
N TYR A 411 60.24 -59.78 -2.82
CA TYR A 411 61.03 -59.91 -1.59
C TYR A 411 60.35 -60.92 -0.65
N ASN A 412 61.09 -61.97 -0.26
CA ASN A 412 60.60 -63.09 0.56
C ASN A 412 61.35 -63.11 1.90
N PRO A 413 60.71 -62.83 3.05
CA PRO A 413 61.30 -63.10 4.35
C PRO A 413 60.98 -64.53 4.81
N THR A 414 61.97 -65.42 4.72
CA THR A 414 61.94 -66.76 5.33
C THR A 414 62.70 -66.75 6.67
N SER A 415 61.98 -66.86 7.79
CA SER A 415 62.36 -67.44 9.11
C SER A 415 61.31 -66.91 10.12
N ILE A 416 60.37 -67.70 10.63
CA ILE A 416 60.47 -68.74 11.67
C ILE A 416 59.33 -69.78 11.43
N PRO A 417 59.50 -71.08 11.78
CA PRO A 417 58.70 -72.18 11.24
C PRO A 417 57.38 -72.43 11.97
N MET A 418 56.38 -72.80 11.15
CA MET A 418 55.32 -73.79 11.33
C MET A 418 54.71 -74.01 12.73
N GLN A 419 53.41 -73.72 12.85
CA GLN A 419 52.47 -74.79 13.14
C GLN A 419 51.13 -74.58 12.42
N GLN A 420 50.61 -75.70 11.94
CA GLN A 420 49.68 -75.87 10.84
C GLN A 420 48.22 -75.84 11.33
N PRO A 421 47.26 -75.38 10.51
CA PRO A 421 45.84 -75.34 10.83
C PRO A 421 45.18 -76.70 10.51
N THR A 422 44.24 -77.16 11.34
CA THR A 422 43.37 -78.27 10.96
C THR A 422 41.92 -78.07 11.41
N ALA A 423 41.08 -77.99 10.38
CA ALA A 423 39.82 -78.72 10.22
C ALA A 423 38.58 -78.27 11.04
N SER A 424 37.62 -77.68 10.32
CA SER A 424 36.18 -78.02 10.41
C SER A 424 35.98 -79.49 10.01
N PRO A 425 34.92 -80.23 10.45
CA PRO A 425 33.50 -79.82 10.34
C PRO A 425 32.57 -80.23 11.52
N ALA A 426 31.34 -79.70 11.49
CA ALA A 426 30.21 -79.91 12.43
C ALA A 426 29.72 -81.37 12.52
N PRO A 427 28.88 -81.78 13.53
CA PRO A 427 27.41 -81.56 13.45
C PRO A 427 26.59 -81.52 14.79
N TYR A 428 25.40 -80.89 14.70
CA TYR A 428 24.04 -81.13 15.28
C TYR A 428 23.68 -81.67 16.70
N MET A 429 22.41 -81.36 17.06
CA MET A 429 21.53 -81.70 18.21
C MET A 429 21.69 -80.84 19.47
N GLY A 430 20.68 -80.20 20.08
CA GLY A 430 19.22 -80.32 19.99
C GLY A 430 18.68 -80.68 21.38
N ASP A 431 17.94 -79.80 22.04
CA ASP A 431 16.93 -80.22 23.03
C ASP A 431 15.84 -79.16 23.23
N ALA A 432 14.61 -79.64 23.28
CA ALA A 432 13.37 -78.89 23.40
C ALA A 432 12.71 -79.20 24.75
N LYS A 433 11.92 -78.25 25.31
CA LYS A 433 10.60 -78.53 25.90
C LYS A 433 9.87 -77.26 26.34
N ASN A 434 8.70 -77.06 25.73
CA ASN A 434 7.57 -76.30 26.28
C ASN A 434 6.92 -77.09 27.43
N TYR A 435 6.28 -76.40 28.37
CA TYR A 435 4.88 -76.66 28.78
C TYR A 435 4.29 -75.40 29.45
N MET A 436 3.09 -75.04 29.01
CA MET A 436 2.18 -74.06 29.63
C MET A 436 1.48 -74.67 30.86
N GLU A 437 0.93 -73.81 31.72
CA GLU A 437 -0.44 -73.83 32.30
C GLU A 437 -0.55 -72.65 33.28
N ALA A 438 -1.68 -72.06 33.65
CA ALA A 438 -3.00 -71.76 33.09
C ALA A 438 -3.76 -70.98 34.19
N GLY A 439 -4.76 -70.17 33.82
CA GLY A 439 -5.77 -69.58 34.71
C GLY A 439 -5.65 -68.06 34.85
N ALA A 440 -6.63 -67.23 34.46
CA ALA A 440 -8.01 -67.44 34.02
C ALA A 440 -8.41 -66.36 33.00
#